data_AF-A0A533Z120-F1
#
_entry.id   AF-A0A533Z120-F1
#
_cell.length_a   1.000
_cell.length_b   1.000
_cell.length_c   1.000
_cell.angle_alpha   90.00
_cell.angle_beta   90.00
_cell.angle_gamma   90.00
#
_symmetry.space_group_name_H-M   'P 1'
#
loop_
_entity.id
_entity.type
_entity.pdbx_description
1 polymer ?
#
loop_
_entity_poly.entity_id
_entity_poly.type
_entity_poly.pdbx_seq_one_letter_code
_entity_poly.pdbx_strand_id
1 'polypeptide(L)'
;MNDLRAVADSLHPHEAKVLAALDAPGEPLISNEDALAKSSGLEPDQVRAALGRLQAKELVGVLSQTTDHIVSLTETGERYVRDGNPFARVLSALAEARDTHSSLTIKDLQSREGLAPGDMSG
;
A
#
# COMPACT_ATOMS: atom_id res chain seq x y z
N MET A 1 -38.32 25.89 -3.37
CA MET A 1 -38.61 24.63 -2.61
C MET A 1 -38.72 23.39 -3.53
N ASN A 2 -38.38 23.45 -4.83
CA ASN A 2 -38.52 22.32 -5.76
C ASN A 2 -37.20 21.61 -6.12
N ASP A 3 -36.04 22.13 -5.69
CA ASP A 3 -34.73 21.59 -6.08
C ASP A 3 -34.31 20.35 -5.29
N LEU A 4 -34.66 20.24 -4.00
CA LEU A 4 -34.18 19.14 -3.16
C LEU A 4 -34.73 17.77 -3.58
N ARG A 5 -35.98 17.72 -4.06
CA ARG A 5 -36.60 16.49 -4.56
C ARG A 5 -36.02 16.07 -5.91
N ALA A 6 -35.77 17.03 -6.81
CA ALA A 6 -35.11 16.75 -8.08
C ALA A 6 -33.68 16.24 -7.88
N VAL A 7 -32.96 16.78 -6.88
CA VAL A 7 -31.65 16.26 -6.48
C VAL A 7 -31.78 14.84 -5.93
N ALA A 8 -32.73 14.59 -5.03
CA ALA A 8 -32.98 13.25 -4.46
C ALA A 8 -33.33 12.21 -5.54
N ASP A 9 -34.16 12.56 -6.53
CA ASP A 9 -34.56 11.67 -7.63
C ASP A 9 -33.40 11.40 -8.61
N SER A 10 -32.40 12.28 -8.66
CA SER A 10 -31.21 12.12 -9.50
C SER A 10 -30.11 11.27 -8.85
N LEU A 11 -30.21 10.96 -7.55
CA LEU A 11 -29.18 10.24 -6.81
C LEU A 11 -29.21 8.74 -7.13
N HIS A 12 -28.04 8.19 -7.42
CA HIS A 12 -27.88 6.74 -7.53
C HIS A 12 -28.03 6.08 -6.15
N PRO A 13 -28.54 4.84 -6.04
CA PRO A 13 -28.67 4.14 -4.75
C PRO A 13 -27.40 4.11 -3.89
N HIS A 14 -26.22 4.07 -4.53
CA HIS A 14 -24.93 4.13 -3.82
C HIS A 14 -24.61 5.53 -3.28
N GLU A 15 -25.02 6.58 -3.98
CA GLU A 15 -24.81 7.97 -3.55
C GLU A 15 -25.66 8.27 -2.31
N ALA A 16 -26.91 7.84 -2.29
CA ALA A 16 -27.78 7.98 -1.13
C ALA A 16 -27.22 7.26 0.11
N LYS A 17 -26.67 6.05 -0.06
CA LYS A 17 -26.01 5.30 1.02
C LYS A 17 -24.76 5.98 1.54
N VAL A 18 -23.91 6.52 0.65
CA VAL A 18 -22.71 7.27 1.04
C VAL A 18 -23.08 8.57 1.75
N LEU A 19 -24.08 9.31 1.27
CA LEU A 19 -24.58 10.52 1.95
C LEU A 19 -25.16 10.21 3.33
N ALA A 20 -25.93 9.13 3.47
CA ALA A 20 -26.46 8.70 4.77
C ALA A 20 -25.35 8.29 5.75
N ALA A 21 -24.27 7.69 5.24
CA ALA A 21 -23.08 7.37 6.03
C ALA A 21 -22.31 8.64 6.45
N LEU A 22 -22.29 9.68 5.61
CA LEU A 22 -21.67 10.98 5.91
C LEU A 22 -22.48 11.82 6.92
N ASP A 23 -23.81 11.68 6.93
CA ASP A 23 -24.73 12.41 7.81
C ASP A 23 -24.91 11.74 9.19
N ALA A 24 -24.21 10.64 9.45
CA ALA A 24 -24.33 9.90 10.71
C ALA A 24 -23.88 10.78 11.91
N PRO A 25 -24.77 11.10 12.86
CA PRO A 25 -24.47 12.03 13.94
C PRO A 25 -23.54 11.39 14.97
N GLY A 26 -22.33 11.94 15.12
CA GLY A 26 -21.44 11.63 16.25
C GLY A 26 -19.97 11.36 15.90
N GLU A 27 -19.62 11.22 14.63
CA GLU A 27 -18.23 11.01 14.22
C GLU A 27 -17.68 12.23 13.44
N PRO A 28 -16.43 12.65 13.69
CA PRO A 28 -15.78 13.62 12.82
C PRO A 28 -15.79 13.07 11.39
N LEU A 29 -16.16 13.90 10.40
CA LEU A 29 -16.14 13.64 8.96
C LEU A 29 -15.21 12.47 8.63
N ILE A 30 -15.84 11.31 8.38
CA ILE A 30 -15.21 9.98 8.36
C ILE A 30 -13.88 10.05 7.60
N SER A 31 -12.79 9.76 8.31
CA SER A 31 -11.44 10.15 7.87
C SER A 31 -10.83 9.27 6.76
N ASN A 32 -11.53 8.25 6.25
CA ASN A 32 -11.06 7.46 5.10
C ASN A 32 -12.20 6.74 4.34
N GLU A 33 -11.91 6.36 3.09
CA GLU A 33 -12.84 5.63 2.21
C GLU A 33 -13.23 4.25 2.76
N ASP A 34 -12.33 3.60 3.51
CA ASP A 34 -12.56 2.28 4.11
C ASP A 34 -13.62 2.31 5.22
N ALA A 35 -13.63 3.37 6.03
CA ALA A 35 -14.65 3.57 7.05
C ALA A 35 -16.00 3.90 6.42
N LEU A 36 -16.02 4.64 5.30
CA LEU A 36 -17.23 4.85 4.49
C LEU A 36 -17.74 3.55 3.86
N ALA A 37 -16.85 2.69 3.37
CA ALA A 37 -17.21 1.36 2.85
C ALA A 37 -17.89 0.51 3.93
N LYS A 38 -17.31 0.49 5.14
CA LYS A 38 -17.86 -0.24 6.30
C LYS A 38 -19.22 0.31 6.75
N SER A 39 -19.38 1.62 6.86
CA SER A 39 -20.62 2.23 7.35
C SER A 39 -21.75 2.20 6.32
N SER A 40 -21.43 2.32 5.03
CA SER A 40 -22.41 2.26 3.93
C SER A 40 -22.74 0.83 3.48
N GLY A 41 -21.95 -0.17 3.89
CA GLY A 41 -22.08 -1.55 3.45
C GLY A 41 -21.80 -1.74 1.96
N LEU A 42 -20.89 -0.91 1.41
CA LEU A 42 -20.48 -0.92 0.01
C LEU A 42 -19.01 -1.31 -0.11
N GLU A 43 -18.62 -1.82 -1.28
CA GLU A 43 -17.21 -2.05 -1.59
C GLU A 43 -16.47 -0.71 -1.76
N PRO A 44 -15.16 -0.63 -1.43
CA PRO A 44 -14.37 0.60 -1.57
C PRO A 44 -14.45 1.24 -2.96
N ASP A 45 -14.44 0.42 -4.02
CA ASP A 45 -14.58 0.90 -5.41
C ASP A 45 -15.95 1.53 -5.69
N GLN A 46 -17.02 1.00 -5.07
CA GLN A 46 -18.37 1.54 -5.19
C GLN A 46 -18.50 2.87 -4.43
N VAL A 47 -17.85 2.99 -3.28
CA VAL A 47 -17.75 4.24 -2.51
C VAL A 47 -17.00 5.29 -3.33
N ARG A 48 -15.84 4.95 -3.91
CA ARG A 48 -15.08 5.85 -4.80
C ARG A 48 -15.91 6.36 -5.96
N ALA A 49 -16.59 5.45 -6.66
CA ALA A 49 -17.44 5.83 -7.78
C ALA A 49 -18.63 6.72 -7.33
N ALA A 50 -19.20 6.46 -6.15
CA ALA A 50 -20.25 7.28 -5.58
C ALA A 50 -19.74 8.67 -5.16
N LEU A 51 -18.59 8.76 -4.50
CA LEU A 51 -17.93 10.02 -4.13
C LEU A 51 -17.61 10.85 -5.38
N GLY A 52 -17.07 10.23 -6.43
CA GLY A 52 -16.79 10.91 -7.70
C GLY A 52 -18.04 11.50 -8.35
N ARG A 53 -19.17 10.78 -8.33
CA ARG A 53 -20.44 11.31 -8.85
C ARG A 53 -21.06 12.38 -7.94
N LEU A 54 -20.95 12.23 -6.62
CA LEU A 54 -21.38 13.25 -5.67
C LEU A 54 -20.56 14.54 -5.82
N GLN A 55 -19.26 14.42 -6.09
CA GLN A 55 -18.37 15.56 -6.35
C GLN A 55 -18.71 16.25 -7.67
N ALA A 56 -19.02 15.48 -8.72
CA ALA A 56 -19.47 16.04 -10.00
C ALA A 56 -20.81 16.80 -9.88
N LYS A 57 -21.63 16.44 -8.88
CA LYS A 57 -22.88 17.14 -8.53
C LYS A 57 -22.67 18.27 -7.51
N GLU A 58 -21.42 18.56 -7.13
CA GLU A 58 -21.04 19.57 -6.12
C GLU A 58 -21.67 19.34 -4.72
N LEU A 59 -22.06 18.10 -4.42
CA LEU A 59 -22.70 17.74 -3.14
C LEU A 59 -21.69 17.39 -2.04
N VAL A 60 -20.46 17.03 -2.41
CA VAL A 60 -19.36 16.71 -1.49
C VAL A 60 -18.05 17.34 -1.98
N GLY A 61 -17.21 17.76 -1.02
CA GLY A 61 -15.88 18.31 -1.29
C GLY A 61 -14.80 17.51 -0.56
N VAL A 62 -13.64 17.35 -1.20
CA VAL A 62 -12.46 16.72 -0.59
C VAL A 62 -11.70 17.78 0.21
N LEU A 63 -11.63 17.60 1.53
CA LEU A 63 -10.91 18.52 2.42
C LEU A 63 -9.39 18.24 2.45
N SER A 64 -9.01 16.98 2.37
CA SER A 64 -7.62 16.54 2.35
C SER A 64 -7.51 15.18 1.66
N GLN A 65 -6.43 14.98 0.91
CA GLN A 65 -6.09 13.71 0.31
C GLN A 65 -4.72 13.29 0.84
N THR A 66 -4.68 12.14 1.52
CA THR A 66 -3.43 11.53 2.00
C THR A 66 -3.26 10.20 1.31
N THR A 67 -2.04 9.94 0.83
CA THR A 67 -1.69 8.66 0.22
C THR A 67 -0.89 7.84 1.22
N ASP A 68 -1.45 6.72 1.65
CA ASP A 68 -0.73 5.76 2.48
C ASP A 68 0.13 4.86 1.59
N HIS A 69 1.45 4.89 1.82
CA HIS A 69 2.38 4.01 1.13
C HIS A 69 2.52 2.70 1.90
N ILE A 70 1.85 1.66 1.41
CA ILE A 70 2.05 0.30 1.91
C ILE A 70 3.27 -0.28 1.19
N VAL A 71 4.31 -0.63 1.96
CA VAL A 71 5.51 -1.29 1.44
C VAL A 71 5.57 -2.72 1.95
N SER A 72 5.94 -3.65 1.08
CA SER A 72 6.19 -5.04 1.43
C SER A 72 7.57 -5.46 0.91
N LEU A 73 8.17 -6.43 1.58
CA LEU A 73 9.38 -7.06 1.04
C LEU A 73 9.02 -7.83 -0.22
N THR A 74 9.93 -7.80 -1.19
CA THR A 74 9.90 -8.73 -2.32
C THR A 74 10.40 -10.10 -1.86
N GLU A 75 10.19 -11.14 -2.65
CA GLU A 75 10.76 -12.47 -2.36
C GLU A 75 12.28 -12.41 -2.12
N THR A 76 12.99 -11.58 -2.89
CA THR A 76 14.42 -11.29 -2.69
C THR A 76 14.70 -10.64 -1.34
N GLY A 77 13.90 -9.63 -0.96
CA GLY A 77 14.02 -8.96 0.33
C GLY A 77 13.80 -9.90 1.51
N GLU A 78 12.79 -10.77 1.42
CA GLU A 78 12.54 -11.81 2.44
C GLU A 78 13.69 -12.80 2.54
N ARG A 79 14.30 -13.18 1.41
CA ARG A 79 15.48 -14.03 1.37
C ARG A 79 16.68 -13.38 2.06
N TYR A 80 16.93 -12.09 1.79
CA TYR A 80 18.03 -11.37 2.43
C TYR A 80 17.84 -11.16 3.94
N VAL A 81 16.59 -11.10 4.42
CA VAL A 81 16.31 -11.09 5.87
C VAL A 81 16.71 -12.42 6.49
N ARG A 82 16.44 -13.54 5.83
CA ARG A 82 16.75 -14.90 6.33
C ARG A 82 18.23 -15.23 6.23
N ASP A 83 18.83 -14.99 5.06
CA ASP A 83 20.15 -15.49 4.69
C ASP A 83 21.25 -14.42 4.83
N GLY A 84 20.86 -13.19 5.19
CA GLY A 84 21.72 -12.01 5.14
C GLY A 84 21.78 -11.41 3.73
N ASN A 85 21.96 -10.09 3.66
CA ASN A 85 22.16 -9.43 2.38
C ASN A 85 23.50 -9.85 1.73
N PRO A 86 23.65 -9.74 0.40
CA PRO A 86 24.86 -10.17 -0.31
C PRO A 86 26.16 -9.62 0.29
N PHE A 87 26.18 -8.34 0.67
CA PHE A 87 27.35 -7.70 1.28
C PHE A 87 27.70 -8.30 2.65
N ALA A 88 26.71 -8.55 3.50
CA ALA A 88 26.90 -9.17 4.81
C ALA A 88 27.47 -10.58 4.68
N ARG A 89 27.01 -11.33 3.66
CA ARG A 89 27.51 -12.68 3.35
C ARG A 89 28.95 -12.65 2.86
N VAL A 90 29.28 -11.76 1.92
CA VAL A 90 30.66 -11.57 1.45
C VAL A 90 31.58 -11.17 2.60
N LEU A 91 31.15 -10.25 3.47
CA LEU A 91 31.96 -9.81 4.61
C LEU A 91 32.21 -10.96 5.60
N SER A 92 31.19 -11.78 5.87
CA SER A 92 31.30 -12.96 6.73
C SER A 92 32.29 -13.97 6.13
N ALA A 93 32.18 -14.26 4.83
CA ALA A 93 33.11 -15.16 4.13
C ALA A 93 34.56 -14.64 4.14
N LEU A 94 34.77 -13.32 4.01
CA LEU A 94 36.09 -12.70 4.12
C LEU A 94 36.64 -12.77 5.55
N ALA A 95 35.79 -12.60 6.57
CA ALA A 95 36.19 -12.74 7.96
C ALA A 95 36.64 -14.18 8.27
N GLU A 96 35.87 -15.18 7.83
CA GLU A 96 36.23 -16.59 7.97
C GLU A 96 37.54 -16.95 7.23
N ALA A 97 37.73 -16.44 6.01
CA ALA A 97 38.95 -16.66 5.24
C ALA A 97 40.19 -16.07 5.93
N ARG A 98 40.05 -14.89 6.53
CA ARG A 98 41.10 -14.26 7.35
C ARG A 98 41.45 -15.14 8.56
N ASP A 99 40.43 -15.61 9.29
CA ASP A 99 40.63 -16.39 10.51
C ASP A 99 41.21 -17.78 10.22
N THR A 100 40.95 -18.33 9.02
CA THR A 100 41.51 -19.62 8.55
C THR A 100 42.79 -19.48 7.73
N HIS A 101 43.32 -18.26 7.54
CA HIS A 101 44.46 -17.95 6.65
C HIS A 101 44.33 -18.55 5.24
N SER A 102 43.10 -18.65 4.71
CA SER A 102 42.81 -19.19 3.39
C SER A 102 42.59 -18.07 2.36
N SER A 103 43.01 -18.29 1.11
CA SER A 103 42.72 -17.34 0.04
C SER A 103 41.30 -17.57 -0.50
N LEU A 104 40.48 -16.54 -0.50
CA LEU A 104 39.13 -16.59 -1.04
C LEU A 104 39.12 -15.99 -2.45
N THR A 105 38.70 -16.77 -3.46
CA THR A 105 38.56 -16.26 -4.83
C THR A 105 37.12 -15.82 -5.12
N ILE A 106 36.92 -15.02 -6.17
CA ILE A 106 35.59 -14.60 -6.63
C ILE A 106 34.72 -15.81 -7.00
N LYS A 107 35.32 -16.89 -7.52
CA LYS A 107 34.61 -18.14 -7.83
C LYS A 107 34.12 -18.85 -6.57
N ASP A 108 34.88 -18.78 -5.48
CA ASP A 108 34.50 -19.39 -4.20
C ASP A 108 33.32 -18.65 -3.57
N LEU A 109 33.31 -17.31 -3.66
CA LEU A 109 32.20 -16.48 -3.21
C LEU A 109 30.90 -16.78 -3.99
N GLN A 110 30.98 -16.96 -5.31
CA GLN A 110 29.82 -17.33 -6.13
C GLN A 110 29.27 -18.72 -5.78
N SER A 111 30.15 -19.66 -5.45
CA SER A 111 29.77 -21.06 -5.23
C SER A 111 29.32 -21.37 -3.80
N ARG A 112 29.94 -20.76 -2.78
CA ARG A 112 29.61 -20.99 -1.35
C ARG A 112 28.46 -20.11 -0.87
N GLU A 113 28.44 -18.84 -1.27
CA GLU A 113 27.46 -17.88 -0.75
C GLU A 113 26.25 -17.70 -1.65
N GLY A 114 26.07 -18.53 -2.68
CA GLY A 114 24.88 -18.51 -3.54
C GLY A 114 24.57 -17.12 -4.11
N LEU A 115 25.60 -16.29 -4.29
CA LEU A 115 25.49 -14.92 -4.78
C LEU A 115 25.05 -14.98 -6.24
N ALA A 116 23.88 -14.45 -6.54
CA ALA A 116 23.43 -14.41 -7.92
C ALA A 116 24.34 -13.47 -8.73
N PRO A 117 24.54 -13.71 -10.04
CA PRO A 117 25.37 -12.84 -10.87
C PRO A 117 24.95 -11.35 -10.81
N GLY A 118 23.66 -11.07 -10.61
CA GLY A 118 23.13 -9.72 -10.45
C GLY A 118 23.44 -9.04 -9.12
N ASP A 119 23.80 -9.80 -8.08
CA ASP A 119 24.11 -9.27 -6.75
C ASP A 119 25.53 -8.67 -6.66
N MET A 120 26.37 -8.98 -7.66
CA MET A 120 27.77 -8.56 -7.76
C MET A 120 27.98 -7.44 -8.78
N SER A 121 26.96 -7.12 -9.58
CA SER A 121 26.97 -6.02 -10.54
C SER A 121 26.20 -4.83 -9.99
N GLY A 122 26.80 -4.15 -9.02
CA GLY A 122 26.46 -2.78 -8.65
C GLY A 122 27.26 -1.79 -9.50
#